data_AF-A0A965TTF2-F1
#
_entry.id   AF-A0A965TTF2-F1
#
_cell.length_a   1.000
_cell.length_b   1.000
_cell.length_c   1.000
_cell.angle_alpha   90.00
_cell.angle_beta   90.00
_cell.angle_gamma   90.00
#
_symmetry.space_group_name_H-M   'P 1'
#
loop_
_entity.id
_entity.type
_entity.pdbx_description
1 polymer ?
#
loop_
_entity_poly.entity_id
_entity_poly.type
_entity_poly.pdbx_seq_one_letter_code
_entity_poly.pdbx_strand_id
1 'polypeptide(L)'
;MSRLIDPIYRAYSMRVIKYLASTEFYDYFMANLESGKNTFQFSNRKVEKSVDEAWVLAIEAVIKPMEEIIANPRNFIIQEEVIVNVALAKKVTPESIRHLSQHGNMIDTVTEDNVRPNRLMNKFKEDSWNTYENRFVYTLLEMVYDFVDKRYEAIFAALGEEYGAYLKLNSQIQSYHEAVTANIDLRIQQEENLIATDEKNETIFSRIARLHRIFSNFRQTSFAQEVAKYG
;
A
#
# COMPACT_ATOMS: atom_id res chain seq x y z
N MET A 1 45.65 -20.47 -11.92
CA MET A 1 44.61 -19.42 -11.94
C MET A 1 43.25 -20.08 -11.98
N SER A 2 42.64 -20.30 -10.81
CA SER A 2 41.31 -20.88 -10.66
C SER A 2 40.27 -19.79 -10.97
N ARG A 3 39.50 -19.95 -12.06
CA ARG A 3 38.37 -19.05 -12.34
C ARG A 3 37.32 -19.27 -11.25
N LEU A 4 37.00 -18.21 -10.51
CA LEU A 4 35.89 -18.17 -9.55
C LEU A 4 34.59 -18.53 -10.29
N ILE A 5 34.17 -19.79 -10.20
CA ILE A 5 32.87 -20.23 -10.66
C ILE A 5 31.83 -19.59 -9.72
N ASP A 6 30.92 -18.80 -10.30
CA ASP A 6 29.86 -18.09 -9.60
C ASP A 6 29.09 -19.04 -8.66
N PRO A 7 28.87 -18.70 -7.37
CA PRO A 7 28.06 -19.48 -6.44
C PRO A 7 26.67 -19.84 -7.00
N ILE A 8 26.08 -18.95 -7.80
CA ILE A 8 24.80 -19.14 -8.47
C ILE A 8 24.89 -20.27 -9.50
N TYR A 9 25.98 -20.29 -10.28
CA TYR A 9 26.23 -21.34 -11.28
C TYR A 9 26.32 -22.73 -10.64
N ARG A 10 27.01 -22.84 -9.49
CA ARG A 10 27.21 -24.12 -8.80
C ARG A 10 25.93 -24.65 -8.15
N ALA A 11 25.13 -23.77 -7.55
CA ALA A 11 23.82 -24.14 -6.99
C ALA A 11 22.84 -24.56 -8.09
N TYR A 12 22.89 -23.88 -9.23
CA TYR A 12 22.08 -24.17 -10.40
C TYR A 12 22.41 -25.53 -11.02
N SER A 13 23.71 -25.81 -11.28
CA SER A 13 24.12 -27.07 -11.90
C SER A 13 23.70 -28.29 -11.07
N MET A 14 23.82 -28.20 -9.74
CA MET A 14 23.39 -29.27 -8.83
C MET A 14 21.88 -29.52 -8.89
N ARG A 15 21.04 -28.47 -9.02
CA ARG A 15 19.58 -28.62 -9.12
C ARG A 15 19.18 -29.25 -10.45
N VAL A 16 19.72 -28.76 -11.56
CA VAL A 16 19.39 -29.27 -12.90
C VAL A 16 19.79 -30.73 -13.06
N ILE A 17 21.01 -31.09 -12.63
CA ILE A 17 21.48 -32.48 -12.65
C ILE A 17 20.57 -33.37 -11.81
N LYS A 18 20.16 -32.93 -10.62
CA LYS A 18 19.28 -33.69 -9.74
C LYS A 18 17.90 -33.98 -10.37
N TYR A 19 17.35 -33.05 -11.15
CA TYR A 19 16.04 -33.22 -11.79
C TYR A 19 16.09 -33.99 -13.11
N LEU A 20 17.20 -33.93 -13.85
CA LEU A 20 17.36 -34.59 -15.15
C LEU A 20 17.97 -36.00 -15.06
N ALA A 21 18.43 -36.44 -13.89
CA ALA A 21 19.15 -37.70 -13.69
C ALA A 21 18.29 -38.98 -13.75
N SER A 22 17.39 -39.10 -14.74
CA SER A 22 17.12 -40.43 -15.31
C SER A 22 18.30 -40.72 -16.25
N THR A 23 19.28 -41.48 -15.76
CA THR A 23 20.62 -41.65 -16.36
C THR A 23 20.60 -41.91 -17.87
N GLU A 24 19.69 -42.76 -18.35
CA GLU A 24 19.61 -43.12 -19.78
C GLU A 24 19.17 -41.97 -20.70
N PHE A 25 18.18 -41.17 -20.28
CA PHE A 25 17.76 -39.97 -21.02
C PHE A 25 18.78 -38.85 -20.90
N TYR A 26 19.39 -38.68 -19.72
CA TYR A 26 20.42 -37.66 -19.49
C TYR A 26 21.66 -37.91 -20.35
N ASP A 27 22.15 -39.15 -20.39
CA ASP A 27 23.34 -39.53 -21.16
C ASP A 27 23.06 -39.42 -22.67
N TYR A 28 21.88 -39.87 -23.12
CA TYR A 28 21.42 -39.67 -24.50
C TYR A 28 21.30 -38.18 -24.85
N PHE A 29 20.68 -37.38 -23.99
CA PHE A 29 20.48 -35.96 -24.22
C PHE A 29 21.81 -35.19 -24.25
N MET A 30 22.74 -35.48 -23.34
CA MET A 30 24.06 -34.86 -23.30
C MET A 30 24.93 -35.25 -24.50
N ALA A 31 24.92 -36.54 -24.92
CA ALA A 31 25.65 -36.97 -26.10
C ALA A 31 25.12 -36.34 -27.41
N ASN A 32 23.79 -36.15 -27.50
CA ASN A 32 23.16 -35.44 -28.61
C ASN A 32 23.48 -33.93 -28.55
N LEU A 33 23.47 -33.31 -27.37
CA LEU A 33 23.89 -31.92 -27.22
C LEU A 33 25.36 -31.73 -27.63
N GLU A 34 26.29 -32.61 -27.22
CA GLU A 34 27.71 -32.49 -27.58
C GLU A 34 27.97 -32.61 -29.09
N SER A 35 27.16 -33.37 -29.82
CA SER A 35 27.29 -33.57 -31.27
C SER A 35 26.52 -32.53 -32.12
N GLY A 36 25.63 -31.75 -31.51
CA GLY A 36 24.85 -30.71 -32.17
C GLY A 36 25.60 -29.40 -32.43
N LYS A 37 25.12 -28.61 -33.39
CA LYS A 37 25.53 -27.20 -33.56
C LYS A 37 24.89 -26.36 -32.47
N ASN A 38 25.65 -26.09 -31.41
CA ASN A 38 25.18 -25.33 -30.26
C ASN A 38 25.54 -23.86 -30.35
N THR A 39 24.56 -23.01 -30.05
CA THR A 39 24.77 -21.58 -29.81
C THR A 39 24.40 -21.28 -28.37
N PHE A 40 25.35 -20.68 -27.64
CA PHE A 40 25.19 -20.30 -26.24
C PHE A 40 25.17 -18.78 -26.14
N GLN A 41 24.17 -18.25 -25.44
CA GLN A 41 24.16 -16.86 -25.00
C GLN A 41 24.02 -16.86 -23.48
N PHE A 42 25.03 -16.34 -22.79
CA PHE A 42 25.02 -16.18 -21.34
C PHE A 42 25.21 -14.71 -21.00
N SER A 43 24.31 -14.19 -20.17
CA SER A 43 24.40 -12.83 -19.65
C SER A 43 24.13 -12.87 -18.15
N ASN A 44 25.07 -12.33 -17.37
CA ASN A 44 24.92 -12.09 -15.95
C ASN A 44 24.87 -10.58 -15.72
N ARG A 45 23.77 -10.08 -15.14
CA ARG A 45 23.60 -8.65 -14.88
C ARG A 45 23.43 -8.44 -13.39
N LYS A 46 24.45 -7.85 -12.76
CA LYS A 46 24.36 -7.34 -11.40
C LYS A 46 23.96 -5.87 -11.46
N VAL A 47 22.75 -5.56 -10.99
CA VAL A 47 22.27 -4.18 -10.90
C VAL A 47 22.46 -3.70 -9.47
N GLU A 48 23.18 -2.60 -9.30
CA GLU A 48 23.32 -1.92 -8.02
C GLU A 48 22.38 -0.72 -8.03
N LYS A 49 21.31 -0.79 -7.23
CA LYS A 49 20.36 0.31 -7.08
C LYS A 49 20.68 1.06 -5.80
N SER A 50 21.12 2.30 -5.95
CA SER A 50 21.19 3.23 -4.82
C SER A 50 19.88 4.02 -4.73
N VAL A 51 19.38 4.16 -3.52
CA VAL A 51 18.23 5.01 -3.22
C VAL A 51 18.73 6.17 -2.36
N ASP A 52 18.33 7.39 -2.70
CA ASP A 52 18.56 8.54 -1.84
C ASP A 52 17.78 8.37 -0.53
N GLU A 53 18.46 8.36 0.61
CA GLU A 53 17.83 8.19 1.92
C GLU A 53 17.18 9.46 2.45
N ALA A 54 17.48 10.64 1.87
CA ALA A 54 17.03 11.92 2.41
C ALA A 54 15.50 12.01 2.49
N TRP A 55 14.79 11.51 1.47
CA TRP A 55 13.34 11.49 1.48
C TRP A 55 12.76 10.45 2.44
N VAL A 56 13.43 9.30 2.59
CA VAL A 56 12.99 8.24 3.52
C VAL A 56 13.00 8.78 4.94
N LEU A 57 14.11 9.43 5.33
CA LEU A 57 14.25 10.08 6.63
C LEU A 57 13.22 11.19 6.84
N ALA A 58 12.96 12.01 5.81
CA ALA A 58 11.97 13.07 5.89
C ALA A 58 10.55 12.52 6.11
N ILE A 59 10.18 11.44 5.43
CA ILE A 59 8.88 10.79 5.59
C ILE A 59 8.78 10.08 6.95
N GLU A 60 9.84 9.40 7.39
CA GLU A 60 9.90 8.74 8.71
C GLU A 60 9.69 9.74 9.86
N ALA A 61 10.26 10.93 9.76
CA ALA A 61 10.10 11.98 10.78
C ALA A 61 8.64 12.45 10.94
N VAL A 62 7.81 12.31 9.91
CA VAL A 62 6.41 12.77 9.89
C VAL A 62 5.45 11.69 10.42
N ILE A 63 5.87 10.43 10.53
CA ILE A 63 5.02 9.32 11.00
C ILE A 63 4.41 9.61 12.36
N LYS A 64 5.24 9.87 13.37
CA LYS A 64 4.77 10.05 14.74
C LYS A 64 3.83 11.26 14.89
N PRO A 65 4.16 12.46 14.35
CA PRO A 65 3.21 13.58 14.32
C PRO A 65 1.88 13.24 13.64
N MET A 66 1.90 12.50 12.53
CA MET A 66 0.67 12.09 11.84
C MET A 66 -0.16 11.12 12.67
N GLU A 67 0.47 10.14 13.32
CA GLU A 67 -0.22 9.22 14.24
C GLU A 67 -0.93 9.97 15.37
N GLU A 68 -0.27 10.95 15.98
CA GLU A 68 -0.83 11.74 17.07
C GLU A 68 -2.07 12.54 16.64
N ILE A 69 -2.03 13.14 15.44
CA ILE A 69 -3.15 13.92 14.88
C ILE A 69 -4.32 13.01 14.47
N ILE A 70 -4.03 11.88 13.82
CA ILE A 70 -5.04 10.90 13.41
C ILE A 70 -5.75 10.31 14.64
N ALA A 71 -5.01 10.08 15.72
CA ALA A 71 -5.57 9.57 16.97
C ALA A 71 -6.42 10.62 17.71
N ASN A 72 -6.08 11.91 17.59
CA ASN A 72 -6.75 13.01 18.29
C ASN A 72 -7.16 14.12 17.30
N PRO A 73 -8.14 13.87 16.44
CA PRO A 73 -8.57 14.86 15.47
C PRO A 73 -9.24 16.05 16.15
N ARG A 74 -9.15 17.23 15.53
CA ARG A 74 -9.74 18.44 16.08
C ARG A 74 -11.25 18.42 15.88
N ASN A 75 -12.01 18.56 16.96
CA ASN A 75 -13.48 18.59 16.91
C ASN A 75 -13.99 20.03 16.93
N PHE A 76 -14.97 20.33 16.08
CA PHE A 76 -15.73 21.57 16.13
C PHE A 76 -17.20 21.26 16.40
N ILE A 77 -17.80 21.99 17.35
CA ILE A 77 -19.20 21.80 17.74
C ILE A 77 -20.08 22.67 16.85
N ILE A 78 -20.85 22.05 15.96
CA ILE A 78 -21.89 22.73 15.19
C ILE A 78 -23.16 22.78 16.03
N GLN A 79 -23.79 23.94 16.11
CA GLN A 79 -25.07 24.14 16.80
C GLN A 79 -26.14 24.48 15.77
N GLU A 80 -27.11 23.60 15.58
CA GLU A 80 -28.26 23.83 14.70
C GLU A 80 -29.54 24.01 15.52
N GLU A 81 -30.29 25.05 15.20
CA GLU A 81 -31.59 25.35 15.82
C GLU A 81 -32.71 24.91 14.87
N VAL A 82 -33.50 23.92 15.28
CA VAL A 82 -34.57 23.36 14.44
C VAL A 82 -35.88 23.36 15.20
N ILE A 83 -36.96 23.80 14.56
CA ILE A 83 -38.32 23.72 15.11
C ILE A 83 -38.84 22.30 14.94
N VAL A 84 -39.04 21.61 16.06
CA VAL A 84 -39.55 20.24 16.09
C VAL A 84 -40.91 20.21 16.77
N ASN A 85 -41.68 19.14 16.56
CA ASN A 85 -42.87 18.90 17.39
C ASN A 85 -42.43 18.79 18.87
N VAL A 86 -43.21 19.34 19.79
CA VAL A 86 -42.89 19.33 21.23
C VAL A 86 -42.59 17.92 21.75
N ALA A 87 -43.25 16.89 21.20
CA ALA A 87 -43.01 15.49 21.57
C ALA A 87 -41.63 14.95 21.17
N LEU A 88 -40.99 15.57 20.17
CA LEU A 88 -39.67 15.19 19.65
C LEU A 88 -38.55 16.09 20.20
N ALA A 89 -38.89 17.15 20.94
CA ALA A 89 -37.91 18.06 21.53
C ALA A 89 -37.17 17.35 22.66
N LYS A 90 -35.84 17.20 22.53
CA LYS A 90 -35.01 16.52 23.54
C LYS A 90 -34.84 17.32 24.82
N LYS A 91 -34.67 18.64 24.73
CA LYS A 91 -34.41 19.50 25.88
C LYS A 91 -34.99 20.90 25.69
N VAL A 92 -35.73 21.39 26.68
CA VAL A 92 -36.21 22.77 26.74
C VAL A 92 -35.10 23.66 27.27
N THR A 93 -34.69 24.66 26.50
CA THR A 93 -33.68 25.65 26.91
C THR A 93 -34.32 27.02 27.09
N PRO A 94 -33.69 27.96 27.84
CA PRO A 94 -34.20 29.33 27.97
C PRO A 94 -34.37 30.05 26.63
N GLU A 95 -33.53 29.74 25.66
CA GLU A 95 -33.63 30.26 24.29
C GLU A 95 -34.82 29.65 23.54
N SER A 96 -35.07 28.35 23.71
CA SER A 96 -36.29 27.70 23.19
C SER A 96 -37.56 28.36 23.73
N ILE A 97 -37.57 28.74 25.02
CA ILE A 97 -38.69 29.45 25.66
C ILE A 97 -38.81 30.87 25.08
N ARG A 98 -37.69 31.59 24.95
CA ARG A 98 -37.67 32.93 24.35
C ARG A 98 -38.19 32.93 22.91
N HIS A 99 -37.75 31.96 22.11
CA HIS A 99 -38.22 31.76 20.74
C HIS A 99 -39.73 31.44 20.72
N LEU A 100 -40.20 30.55 21.62
CA LEU A 100 -41.63 30.25 21.73
C LEU A 100 -42.45 31.51 22.08
N SER A 101 -41.98 32.34 23.01
CA SER A 101 -42.64 33.60 23.37
C SER A 101 -42.74 34.60 22.20
N GLN A 102 -41.79 34.55 21.26
CA GLN A 102 -41.81 35.40 20.06
C GLN A 102 -42.71 34.82 18.95
N HIS A 103 -42.99 33.51 18.99
CA HIS A 103 -43.69 32.79 17.94
C HIS A 103 -44.95 32.10 18.46
N GLY A 104 -45.99 32.90 18.74
CA GLY A 104 -47.26 32.42 19.28
C GLY A 104 -48.02 31.42 18.40
N ASN A 105 -47.70 31.32 17.11
CA ASN A 105 -48.22 30.30 16.20
C ASN A 105 -47.78 28.86 16.53
N MET A 106 -46.83 28.69 17.45
CA MET A 106 -46.35 27.40 17.94
C MET A 106 -47.07 26.95 19.23
N ILE A 107 -48.03 27.76 19.71
CA ILE A 107 -48.84 27.49 20.89
C ILE A 107 -50.17 26.88 20.48
N ASP A 108 -50.54 25.77 21.10
CA ASP A 108 -51.78 25.03 20.82
C ASP A 108 -52.90 25.44 21.78
N THR A 109 -52.61 25.39 23.08
CA THR A 109 -53.58 25.76 24.11
C THR A 109 -52.96 26.66 25.17
N VAL A 110 -53.75 27.66 25.58
CA VAL A 110 -53.42 28.59 26.66
C VAL A 110 -54.54 28.50 27.70
N THR A 111 -54.16 28.14 28.92
CA THR A 111 -55.01 28.20 30.12
C THR A 111 -54.48 29.30 31.03
N GLU A 112 -55.29 29.78 32.00
CA GLU A 112 -54.90 30.89 32.91
C GLU A 112 -53.53 30.68 33.56
N ASP A 113 -53.17 29.44 33.89
CA ASP A 113 -51.91 29.11 34.56
C ASP A 113 -50.88 28.36 33.68
N ASN A 114 -51.22 27.97 32.44
CA ASN A 114 -50.34 27.08 31.68
C ASN A 114 -50.43 27.23 30.15
N VAL A 115 -49.29 27.08 29.47
CA VAL A 115 -49.16 27.18 28.02
C VAL A 115 -48.64 25.86 27.46
N ARG A 116 -49.35 25.29 26.49
CA ARG A 116 -48.93 24.06 25.79
C ARG A 116 -48.57 24.37 24.34
N PRO A 117 -47.28 24.27 23.97
CA PRO A 117 -46.85 24.40 22.59
C PRO A 117 -47.08 23.10 21.79
N ASN A 118 -47.35 23.22 20.48
CA ASN A 118 -47.31 22.09 19.54
C ASN A 118 -45.91 21.90 18.93
N ARG A 119 -45.11 22.96 18.86
CA ARG A 119 -43.77 22.99 18.28
C ARG A 119 -42.82 23.78 19.16
N LEU A 120 -41.57 23.36 19.23
CA LEU A 120 -40.53 23.99 20.04
C LEU A 120 -39.20 24.01 19.28
N MET A 121 -38.45 25.10 19.43
CA MET A 121 -37.08 25.17 18.93
C MET A 121 -36.18 24.26 19.77
N ASN A 122 -35.54 23.29 19.13
CA ASN A 122 -34.57 22.40 19.74
C ASN A 122 -33.17 22.72 19.19
N LYS A 123 -32.16 22.70 20.05
CA LYS A 123 -30.76 22.87 19.65
C LYS A 123 -30.09 21.50 19.51
N PHE A 124 -29.68 21.16 18.30
CA PHE A 124 -28.82 20.01 18.05
C PHE A 124 -27.37 20.46 18.16
N LYS A 125 -26.57 19.69 18.91
CA LYS A 125 -25.12 19.84 18.95
C LYS A 125 -24.54 18.62 18.25
N GLU A 126 -23.82 18.85 17.16
CA GLU A 126 -23.12 17.79 16.44
C GLU A 126 -21.62 18.10 16.45
N ASP A 127 -20.84 17.11 16.87
CA ASP A 127 -19.39 17.19 16.80
C ASP A 127 -18.96 16.84 15.38
N SER A 128 -18.38 17.82 14.68
CA SER A 128 -17.89 17.64 13.32
C SER A 128 -16.36 17.64 13.27
N TRP A 129 -15.81 16.70 12.51
CA TRP A 129 -14.39 16.67 12.15
C TRP A 129 -14.10 17.50 10.89
N ASN A 130 -15.11 18.18 10.34
CA ASN A 130 -14.99 18.99 9.14
C ASN A 130 -14.34 20.37 9.41
N THR A 131 -13.11 20.35 9.92
CA THR A 131 -12.30 21.55 10.16
C THR A 131 -11.28 21.76 9.05
N TYR A 132 -10.84 23.00 8.85
CA TYR A 132 -9.78 23.31 7.90
C TYR A 132 -8.50 22.52 8.22
N GLU A 133 -8.11 22.42 9.48
CA GLU A 133 -6.91 21.71 9.92
C GLU A 133 -7.00 20.21 9.62
N ASN A 134 -8.15 19.58 9.87
CA ASN A 134 -8.32 18.16 9.56
C ASN A 134 -8.31 17.91 8.04
N ARG A 135 -8.92 18.80 7.23
CA ARG A 135 -8.84 18.73 5.76
C ARG A 135 -7.40 18.91 5.26
N PHE A 136 -6.66 19.83 5.86
CA PHE A 136 -5.24 20.05 5.55
C PHE A 136 -4.42 18.80 5.84
N VAL A 137 -4.59 18.19 7.02
CA VAL A 137 -3.88 16.95 7.40
C VAL A 137 -4.26 15.78 6.49
N TYR A 138 -5.55 15.65 6.14
CA TYR A 138 -6.01 14.64 5.19
C TYR A 138 -5.36 14.83 3.81
N THR A 139 -5.32 16.06 3.31
CA THR A 139 -4.68 16.38 2.03
C THR A 139 -3.18 16.06 2.07
N LEU A 140 -2.51 16.42 3.17
CA LEU A 140 -1.10 16.08 3.38
C LEU A 140 -0.90 14.55 3.40
N LEU A 141 -1.79 13.80 4.05
CA LEU A 141 -1.74 12.34 4.10
C LEU A 141 -1.83 11.72 2.69
N GLU A 142 -2.79 12.16 1.87
CA GLU A 142 -2.91 11.69 0.48
C GLU A 142 -1.66 12.05 -0.33
N MET A 143 -1.15 13.28 -0.20
CA MET A 143 0.07 13.70 -0.90
C MET A 143 1.29 12.85 -0.51
N VAL A 144 1.46 12.55 0.77
CA VAL A 144 2.57 11.70 1.25
C VAL A 144 2.38 10.26 0.78
N TYR A 145 1.16 9.72 0.86
CA TYR A 145 0.87 8.39 0.34
C TYR A 145 1.23 8.30 -1.14
N ASP A 146 0.70 9.19 -1.98
CA ASP A 146 0.94 9.18 -3.43
C ASP A 146 2.43 9.31 -3.77
N PHE A 147 3.16 10.10 -2.99
CA PHE A 147 4.59 10.26 -3.15
C PHE A 147 5.35 8.96 -2.83
N VAL A 148 5.02 8.30 -1.72
CA VAL A 148 5.62 7.03 -1.31
C VAL A 148 5.24 5.91 -2.28
N ASP A 149 3.98 5.85 -2.70
CA ASP A 149 3.41 4.85 -3.62
C ASP A 149 4.11 4.87 -4.98
N LYS A 150 4.23 6.05 -5.62
CA LYS A 150 4.96 6.20 -6.89
C LYS A 150 6.41 5.72 -6.81
N ARG A 151 7.08 6.00 -5.69
CA ARG A 151 8.49 5.58 -5.50
C ARG A 151 8.60 4.10 -5.16
N TYR A 152 7.68 3.58 -4.36
CA TYR A 152 7.57 2.16 -4.09
C TYR A 152 7.38 1.39 -5.39
N GLU A 153 6.41 1.76 -6.23
CA GLU A 153 6.21 1.14 -7.53
C GLU A 153 7.44 1.26 -8.43
N ALA A 154 8.05 2.45 -8.55
CA ALA A 154 9.23 2.63 -9.39
C ALA A 154 10.42 1.77 -8.95
N ILE A 155 10.63 1.62 -7.64
CA ILE A 155 11.74 0.82 -7.09
C ILE A 155 11.46 -0.67 -7.24
N PHE A 156 10.27 -1.12 -6.85
CA PHE A 156 9.94 -2.55 -6.75
C PHE A 156 9.49 -3.17 -8.08
N ALA A 157 8.82 -2.41 -8.97
CA ALA A 157 8.56 -2.87 -10.33
C ALA A 157 9.87 -3.10 -11.09
N ALA A 158 10.83 -2.17 -10.93
CA ALA A 158 12.15 -2.33 -11.51
C ALA A 158 12.91 -3.52 -10.89
N LEU A 159 12.62 -3.96 -9.66
CA LEU A 159 13.27 -5.15 -9.07
C LEU A 159 12.70 -6.45 -9.64
N GLY A 160 11.39 -6.51 -9.90
CA GLY A 160 10.71 -7.71 -10.42
C GLY A 160 11.08 -8.09 -11.86
N GLU A 161 11.53 -7.14 -12.68
CA GLU A 161 11.92 -7.40 -14.08
C GLU A 161 13.39 -7.83 -14.25
N GLU A 162 14.17 -7.90 -13.17
CA GLU A 162 15.62 -8.09 -13.25
C GLU A 162 16.01 -9.56 -13.07
N TYR A 163 16.27 -10.22 -14.19
CA TYR A 163 16.95 -11.51 -14.20
C TYR A 163 18.42 -11.32 -13.80
N GLY A 164 18.85 -11.99 -12.72
CA GLY A 164 20.25 -12.00 -12.32
C GLY A 164 21.11 -12.74 -13.34
N ALA A 165 20.63 -13.88 -13.83
CA ALA A 165 21.29 -14.65 -14.88
C ALA A 165 20.30 -15.12 -15.97
N TYR A 166 20.68 -14.91 -17.23
CA TYR A 166 19.99 -15.41 -18.41
C TYR A 166 20.92 -16.34 -19.19
N LEU A 167 20.41 -17.52 -19.52
CA LEU A 167 21.10 -18.49 -20.39
C LEU A 167 20.13 -18.94 -21.48
N LYS A 168 20.53 -18.72 -22.73
CA LYS A 168 19.87 -19.29 -23.91
C LYS A 168 20.79 -20.30 -24.58
N LEU A 169 20.26 -21.49 -24.80
CA LEU A 169 20.87 -22.54 -25.61
C LEU A 169 19.97 -22.81 -26.80
N ASN A 170 20.50 -22.71 -28.02
CA ASN A 170 19.85 -23.34 -29.17
C ASN A 170 20.81 -24.39 -29.72
N SER A 171 20.34 -25.62 -29.79
CA SER A 171 21.06 -26.77 -30.34
C SER A 171 20.32 -27.30 -31.55
N GLN A 172 21.04 -27.41 -32.66
CA GLN A 172 20.58 -28.10 -33.85
C GLN A 172 21.35 -29.40 -33.98
N ILE A 173 20.67 -30.51 -33.79
CA ILE A 173 21.23 -31.86 -33.82
C ILE A 173 20.70 -32.52 -35.08
N GLN A 174 21.61 -32.99 -35.93
CA GLN A 174 21.25 -33.62 -37.19
C GLN A 174 21.84 -35.02 -37.22
N SER A 175 20.96 -36.01 -37.16
CA SER A 175 21.26 -37.43 -37.34
C SER A 175 20.92 -37.86 -38.77
N TYR A 176 21.28 -39.09 -39.14
CA TYR A 176 20.99 -39.65 -40.47
C TYR A 176 19.48 -39.81 -40.74
N HIS A 177 18.68 -40.00 -39.68
CA HIS A 177 17.23 -40.24 -39.78
C HIS A 177 16.37 -39.12 -39.20
N GLU A 178 16.96 -38.19 -38.44
CA GLU A 178 16.20 -37.22 -37.64
C GLU A 178 16.93 -35.88 -37.53
N ALA A 179 16.17 -34.79 -37.55
CA ALA A 179 16.64 -33.45 -37.23
C ALA A 179 15.95 -32.98 -35.95
N VAL A 180 16.73 -32.74 -34.91
CA VAL A 180 16.25 -32.34 -33.58
C VAL A 180 16.71 -30.92 -33.31
N THR A 181 15.77 -30.03 -32.99
CA THR A 181 16.07 -28.66 -32.52
C THR A 181 15.69 -28.56 -31.06
N ALA A 182 16.67 -28.23 -30.20
CA ALA A 182 16.46 -28.03 -28.78
C ALA A 182 16.74 -26.57 -28.41
N ASN A 183 15.72 -25.88 -27.88
CA ASN A 183 15.84 -24.52 -27.38
C ASN A 183 15.63 -24.54 -25.86
N ILE A 184 16.64 -24.12 -25.09
CA ILE A 184 16.55 -23.97 -23.64
C ILE A 184 16.68 -22.49 -23.32
N ASP A 185 15.63 -21.92 -22.74
CA ASP A 185 15.63 -20.57 -22.18
C ASP A 185 15.58 -20.67 -20.65
N LEU A 186 16.69 -20.33 -20.01
CA LEU A 186 16.80 -20.28 -18.56
C LEU A 186 16.86 -18.83 -18.09
N ARG A 187 15.99 -18.52 -17.13
CA ARG A 187 15.91 -17.22 -16.47
C ARG A 187 15.97 -17.43 -14.96
N ILE A 188 17.03 -16.92 -14.32
CA ILE A 188 17.18 -16.95 -12.85
C ILE A 188 16.89 -15.56 -12.32
N GLN A 189 15.85 -15.43 -11.51
CA GLN A 189 15.56 -14.23 -10.71
C GLN A 189 15.94 -14.53 -9.26
N GLN A 190 16.63 -13.59 -8.63
CA GLN A 190 16.86 -13.65 -7.20
C GLN A 190 15.67 -12.95 -6.54
N GLU A 191 14.75 -13.72 -5.96
CA GLU A 191 13.77 -13.17 -5.03
C GLU A 191 14.53 -12.75 -3.78
N GLU A 192 14.92 -11.48 -3.69
CA GLU A 192 15.26 -10.92 -2.38
C GLU A 192 13.99 -10.99 -1.54
N ASN A 193 13.96 -11.89 -0.57
CA ASN A 193 12.99 -11.85 0.52
C ASN A 193 13.27 -10.58 1.32
N LEU A 194 12.69 -9.46 0.89
CA LEU A 194 12.82 -8.14 1.51
C LEU A 194 12.14 -8.07 2.90
N ILE A 195 11.65 -9.20 3.42
CA ILE A 195 10.90 -9.36 4.68
C ILE A 195 11.62 -10.34 5.62
N ALA A 196 12.95 -10.30 5.69
CA ALA A 196 13.71 -10.98 6.73
C ALA A 196 14.07 -9.98 7.84
N THR A 197 13.28 -10.04 8.91
CA THR A 197 13.34 -9.18 10.10
C THR A 197 14.61 -9.46 10.92
N ASP A 198 15.62 -8.62 10.77
CA ASP A 198 16.66 -8.38 11.79
C ASP A 198 16.63 -6.89 12.12
N GLU A 199 16.10 -6.52 13.30
CA GLU A 199 15.86 -5.12 13.73
C GLU A 199 17.11 -4.22 13.72
N LYS A 200 18.31 -4.79 13.57
CA LYS A 200 19.58 -4.05 13.51
C LYS A 200 20.11 -3.82 12.09
N ASN A 201 19.58 -4.51 11.08
CA ASN A 201 20.04 -4.44 9.68
C ASN A 201 18.86 -4.31 8.70
N GLU A 202 17.87 -3.44 8.99
CA GLU A 202 16.85 -3.11 7.99
C GLU A 202 17.52 -2.44 6.78
N THR A 203 17.33 -3.02 5.61
CA THR A 203 17.78 -2.41 4.35
C THR A 203 16.92 -1.19 4.02
N ILE A 204 17.44 -0.29 3.17
CA ILE A 204 16.65 0.88 2.71
C ILE A 204 15.34 0.45 2.04
N PHE A 205 15.33 -0.69 1.34
CA PHE A 205 14.15 -1.25 0.70
C PHE A 205 13.10 -1.73 1.70
N SER A 206 13.49 -2.39 2.80
CA SER A 206 12.54 -2.81 3.83
C SER A 206 11.92 -1.60 4.54
N ARG A 207 12.70 -0.54 4.78
CA ARG A 207 12.18 0.73 5.31
C ARG A 207 11.14 1.35 4.38
N ILE A 208 11.40 1.38 3.07
CA ILE A 208 10.45 1.91 2.08
C ILE A 208 9.16 1.08 2.02
N ALA A 209 9.26 -0.25 2.05
CA ALA A 209 8.09 -1.13 2.10
C ALA A 209 7.26 -0.92 3.38
N ARG A 210 7.93 -0.70 4.52
CA ARG A 210 7.28 -0.36 5.78
C ARG A 210 6.57 0.99 5.69
N LEU A 211 7.20 2.02 5.12
CA LEU A 211 6.58 3.34 4.93
C LEU A 211 5.30 3.23 4.10
N HIS A 212 5.36 2.53 2.96
CA HIS A 212 4.20 2.30 2.09
C HIS A 212 3.04 1.68 2.86
N ARG A 213 3.31 0.64 3.66
CA ARG A 213 2.31 -0.01 4.51
C ARG A 213 1.73 0.92 5.58
N ILE A 214 2.56 1.71 6.25
CA ILE A 214 2.10 2.65 7.29
C ILE A 214 1.15 3.69 6.70
N PHE A 215 1.56 4.35 5.61
CA PHE A 215 0.73 5.38 4.99
C PHE A 215 -0.53 4.79 4.33
N SER A 216 -0.46 3.56 3.80
CA SER A 216 -1.65 2.83 3.37
C SER A 216 -2.64 2.61 4.52
N ASN A 217 -2.15 2.25 5.71
CA ASN A 217 -3.00 2.05 6.88
C ASN A 217 -3.61 3.37 7.36
N PHE A 218 -2.86 4.48 7.35
CA PHE A 218 -3.39 5.80 7.74
C PHE A 218 -4.60 6.22 6.90
N ARG A 219 -4.62 5.93 5.59
CA ARG A 219 -5.78 6.21 4.73
C ARG A 219 -7.02 5.38 5.08
N GLN A 220 -6.85 4.24 5.74
CA GLN A 220 -7.95 3.37 6.16
C GLN A 220 -8.51 3.73 7.54
N THR A 221 -7.94 4.73 8.22
CA THR A 221 -8.40 5.13 9.56
C THR A 221 -9.77 5.82 9.51
N SER A 222 -10.50 5.76 10.63
CA SER A 222 -11.80 6.44 10.77
C SER A 222 -11.71 7.94 10.51
N PHE A 223 -10.60 8.57 10.94
CA PHE A 223 -10.30 9.97 10.63
C PHE A 223 -10.32 10.23 9.12
N ALA A 224 -9.52 9.48 8.35
CA ALA A 224 -9.42 9.66 6.90
C ALA A 224 -10.78 9.41 6.21
N GLN A 225 -11.51 8.38 6.62
CA GLN A 225 -12.83 8.05 6.08
C GLN A 225 -13.87 9.13 6.35
N GLU A 226 -13.91 9.70 7.56
CA GLU A 226 -14.85 10.75 7.91
C GLU A 226 -14.51 12.07 7.22
N VAL A 227 -13.25 12.48 7.19
CA VAL A 227 -12.85 13.74 6.52
C VAL A 227 -13.06 13.65 5.00
N ALA A 228 -12.84 12.48 4.40
CA ALA A 228 -13.08 12.24 2.97
C ALA A 228 -14.54 12.44 2.54
N LYS A 229 -15.53 12.33 3.46
CA LYS A 229 -16.95 12.57 3.12
C LYS A 229 -17.27 14.04 2.82
N TYR A 230 -16.39 14.95 3.24
CA TYR A 230 -16.63 16.40 3.16
C TYR A 230 -15.78 17.10 2.08
N GLY A 231 -14.92 16.35 1.38
CA GLY A 231 -14.08 16.82 0.26
C GLY A 231 -14.68 16.44 -1.08
#